data_AF-A0A951ZKU4-F1
#
_entry.id   AF-A0A951ZKU4-F1
#
_cell.length_a   1.000
_cell.length_b   1.000
_cell.length_c   1.000
_cell.angle_alpha   90.00
_cell.angle_beta   90.00
_cell.angle_gamma   90.00
#
_symmetry.space_group_name_H-M   'P 1'
#
loop_
_entity.id
_entity.type
_entity.pdbx_description
1 polymer ?
#
loop_
_entity_poly.entity_id
_entity_poly.type
_entity_poly.pdbx_seq_one_letter_code
_entity_poly.pdbx_strand_id
1 'polypeptide(L)' 'MKVSYKLMHPMLYFTICDEGKGFNPDTIPDPTDPENLEKPNGRGVFLMRRLADEVLFEQNGSKVSLGFNIFLA' A
#
# COMPACT_ATOMS: atom_id res chain seq x y z
N MET A 1 -4.79 8.52 -13.16
CA MET A 1 -3.85 8.07 -12.10
C MET A 1 -2.87 9.19 -11.75
N LYS A 2 -2.76 9.55 -10.47
CA LYS A 2 -1.87 10.60 -9.95
C LYS A 2 -0.92 10.02 -8.91
N VAL A 3 0.35 10.42 -8.99
CA VAL A 3 1.39 10.08 -8.01
C VAL A 3 1.96 11.38 -7.46
N SER A 4 2.15 11.46 -6.15
CA SER A 4 2.78 12.58 -5.47
C SER A 4 3.66 12.10 -4.33
N TYR A 5 4.58 12.93 -3.88
CA TYR A 5 5.37 12.65 -2.69
C TYR A 5 5.38 13.86 -1.74
N LYS A 6 5.63 13.61 -0.47
CA LYS A 6 5.80 14.66 0.54
C LYS A 6 6.85 14.24 1.55
N LEU A 7 7.86 15.09 1.73
CA LEU A 7 8.82 14.94 2.82
C LEU A 7 8.26 15.59 4.07
N MET A 8 8.11 14.81 5.14
CA MET A 8 7.77 15.25 6.49
C MET A 8 8.80 14.63 7.42
N HIS A 9 9.98 15.25 7.49
CA HIS A 9 11.15 14.70 8.15
C HIS A 9 10.81 14.15 9.56
N PRO A 10 11.18 12.88 9.88
CA PRO A 10 12.06 11.98 9.14
C PRO A 10 11.36 11.06 8.11
N MET A 11 10.09 11.29 7.79
CA MET A 11 9.30 10.42 6.92
C MET A 11 9.20 10.95 5.49
N LEU A 12 9.42 10.09 4.50
CA LEU A 12 9.08 10.33 3.10
C LEU A 12 7.80 9.57 2.74
N TYR A 13 6.77 10.30 2.34
CA TYR A 13 5.51 9.72 1.91
C TYR A 13 5.37 9.73 0.39
N PHE A 14 4.92 8.61 -0.17
CA PHE A 14 4.45 8.49 -1.54
C PHE A 14 2.94 8.25 -1.54
N THR A 15 2.18 9.06 -2.26
CA THR A 15 0.73 8.91 -2.41
C THR A 15 0.41 8.58 -3.86
N ILE A 16 -0.35 7.51 -4.06
CA ILE A 16 -0.85 7.06 -5.35
C ILE A 16 -2.37 7.11 -5.29
N CYS A 17 -3.00 7.71 -6.31
CA CYS A 17 -4.45 7.80 -6.44
C CYS A 17 -4.86 7.42 -7.86
N ASP A 18 -5.78 6.48 -8.01
CA ASP A 18 -6.42 6.14 -9.28
C ASP A 18 -7.87 6.67 -9.35
N GLU A 19 -8.51 6.49 -10.50
CA GLU A 19 -9.88 6.94 -10.78
C GLU A 19 -10.91 5.81 -10.65
N GLY A 20 -10.48 4.65 -10.15
CA GLY A 20 -11.32 3.48 -9.96
C GLY A 20 -12.23 3.61 -8.74
N LYS A 21 -13.12 2.63 -8.58
CA LYS A 21 -14.01 2.52 -7.41
C LYS A 21 -13.28 2.11 -6.13
N GLY A 22 -11.98 1.79 -6.24
CA GLY A 22 -11.19 1.23 -5.17
C GLY A 22 -11.57 -0.22 -4.84
N PHE A 23 -11.08 -0.71 -3.71
CA PHE A 23 -11.30 -2.03 -3.14
C PHE A 23 -11.16 -1.96 -1.60
N ASN A 24 -11.75 -2.91 -0.87
CA ASN A 24 -11.51 -3.02 0.57
C ASN A 24 -10.16 -3.73 0.84
N PRO A 25 -9.12 -3.05 1.36
CA PRO A 25 -7.82 -3.67 1.62
C PRO A 25 -7.85 -4.71 2.74
N ASP A 26 -8.86 -4.67 3.61
CA ASP A 26 -8.97 -5.57 4.75
C ASP A 26 -9.65 -6.90 4.40
N THR A 27 -10.24 -7.00 3.19
CA THR A 27 -10.82 -8.26 2.69
C THR A 27 -9.88 -9.03 1.77
N ILE A 28 -8.65 -8.54 1.57
CA ILE A 28 -7.67 -9.23 0.72
C ILE A 28 -7.06 -10.39 1.52
N PRO A 29 -7.15 -11.64 1.02
CA PRO A 29 -6.61 -12.80 1.71
C PRO A 29 -5.07 -12.78 1.71
N ASP A 30 -4.46 -13.46 2.69
CA ASP A 30 -2.99 -13.56 2.78
C ASP A 30 -2.46 -14.36 1.59
N PRO A 31 -1.63 -13.77 0.70
CA PRO A 31 -1.09 -14.47 -0.46
C PRO A 31 0.00 -15.50 -0.10
N THR A 32 0.42 -15.59 1.17
CA THR A 32 1.38 -16.58 1.66
C THR A 32 0.73 -17.87 2.18
N ASP A 33 -0.59 -17.86 2.36
CA ASP A 33 -1.33 -19.08 2.70
C ASP A 33 -1.23 -20.11 1.56
N PRO A 34 -1.08 -21.41 1.85
CA PRO A 34 -0.95 -22.46 0.83
C PRO A 34 -2.07 -22.45 -0.22
N GLU A 35 -3.30 -22.13 0.19
CA GLU A 35 -4.48 -22.06 -0.68
C GLU A 35 -4.48 -20.85 -1.64
N ASN A 36 -3.62 -19.86 -1.39
CA ASN A 36 -3.52 -18.63 -2.17
C ASN A 36 -2.23 -18.54 -2.99
N LEU A 37 -1.31 -19.52 -2.88
CA LEU A 37 0.01 -19.48 -3.54
C LEU A 37 -0.08 -19.34 -5.08
N GLU A 38 -1.03 -20.02 -5.71
CA GLU A 38 -1.23 -19.96 -7.17
C GLU A 38 -2.12 -18.78 -7.61
N LYS A 39 -2.68 -18.01 -6.65
CA LYS A 39 -3.51 -16.85 -6.99
C LYS A 39 -2.61 -15.66 -7.35
N PRO A 40 -2.86 -14.97 -8.48
CA PRO A 40 -2.00 -13.88 -8.93
C PRO A 40 -2.25 -12.54 -8.22
N ASN A 41 -3.34 -12.43 -7.43
CA ASN A 41 -3.81 -11.19 -6.82
C ASN A 41 -3.42 -11.06 -5.32
N GLY A 42 -3.67 -9.88 -4.73
CA GLY A 42 -3.49 -9.62 -3.30
C GLY A 42 -2.04 -9.34 -2.83
N ARG A 43 -1.04 -9.71 -3.64
CA ARG A 43 0.38 -9.53 -3.31
C ARG A 43 0.81 -8.08 -3.12
N GLY A 44 0.23 -7.14 -3.88
CA GLY A 44 0.57 -5.72 -3.76
C GLY A 44 0.32 -5.17 -2.35
N VAL A 45 -0.87 -5.40 -1.80
CA VAL A 45 -1.23 -4.95 -0.44
C VAL A 45 -0.41 -5.66 0.62
N PHE A 46 -0.16 -6.95 0.45
CA PHE A 46 0.75 -7.70 1.32
C PHE A 46 2.14 -7.06 1.35
N LEU A 47 2.73 -6.75 0.20
CA LEU A 47 4.05 -6.12 0.11
C LEU A 47 4.05 -4.72 0.70
N MET A 48 3.03 -3.90 0.43
CA MET A 48 2.91 -2.56 1.03
C MET A 48 2.95 -2.65 2.55
N ARG A 49 2.13 -3.52 3.16
CA ARG A 49 2.06 -3.71 4.61
C ARG A 49 3.35 -4.27 5.23
N ARG A 50 4.18 -4.96 4.45
CA ARG A 50 5.43 -5.59 4.92
C ARG A 50 6.66 -4.72 4.72
N LEU A 51 6.68 -3.86 3.70
CA LEU A 51 7.86 -3.12 3.28
C LEU A 51 7.83 -1.64 3.65
N ALA A 52 6.65 -1.04 3.76
CA ALA A 52 6.53 0.34 4.21
C ALA A 52 6.41 0.41 5.73
N ASP A 53 6.93 1.48 6.33
CA ASP A 53 6.79 1.74 7.76
C ASP A 53 5.36 2.17 8.10
N GLU A 54 4.72 2.90 7.20
CA GLU A 54 3.31 3.30 7.30
C GLU A 54 2.57 3.04 6.00
N VAL A 55 1.33 2.57 6.10
CA VAL A 55 0.41 2.41 4.97
C VAL A 55 -0.96 2.94 5.36
N LEU A 56 -1.48 3.86 4.56
CA LEU A 56 -2.82 4.39 4.72
C LEU A 56 -3.61 4.24 3.42
N PHE A 57 -4.72 3.52 3.48
CA PHE A 57 -5.70 3.44 2.39
C PHE A 57 -6.83 4.44 2.64
N GLU A 58 -7.19 5.21 1.61
CA GLU A 58 -8.24 6.22 1.62
C GLU A 58 -9.13 6.02 0.37
N GLN A 59 -10.29 6.69 0.34
CA GLN A 59 -11.21 6.65 -0.80
C GLN A 59 -11.58 5.22 -1.23
N ASN A 60 -11.93 4.36 -0.26
CA ASN A 60 -12.17 2.94 -0.49
C ASN A 60 -11.00 2.23 -1.20
N GLY A 61 -9.75 2.60 -0.91
CA GLY A 61 -8.56 1.92 -1.47
C GLY A 61 -8.11 2.40 -2.85
N SER A 62 -8.81 3.34 -3.49
CA SER A 62 -8.32 3.98 -4.73
C SER A 62 -7.21 5.00 -4.48
N LYS A 63 -6.99 5.39 -3.21
CA LYS A 63 -5.88 6.22 -2.77
C LYS A 63 -5.08 5.48 -1.71
N VAL A 64 -3.77 5.38 -1.90
CA VAL A 64 -2.84 4.80 -0.92
C VAL A 64 -1.69 5.76 -0.65
N SER A 65 -1.31 5.90 0.62
CA SER A 65 -0.12 6.62 1.06
C SER A 65 0.83 5.66 1.76
N LEU A 66 2.07 5.59 1.28
CA LEU A 66 3.15 4.76 1.82
C LEU A 66 4.19 5.67 2.47
N GLY A 67 4.49 5.45 3.74
CA GLY A 67 5.49 6.20 4.51
C GLY A 67 6.75 5.36 4.75
N PHE A 68 7.90 5.99 4.56
CA PHE A 68 9.22 5.39 4.81
C PHE A 68 10.05 6.34 5.69
N ASN A 69 10.60 5.82 6.77
CA ASN A 69 11.53 6.54 7.62
C ASN A 69 12.90 6.58 6.94
N ILE A 70 13.36 7.78 6.60
CA ILE A 70 14.61 7.99 5.87
C ILE A 70 15.81 8.32 6.78
N PHE A 71 15.65 8.21 8.11
CA PHE A 71 16.71 8.49 9.08
C PHE A 71 17.41 7.23 9.62
N LEU A 72 16.89 6.03 9.32
CA LEU A 72 17.41 4.75 9.80
C LEU A 72 18.00 3.87 8.67
N ALA A 73 18.50 4.48 7.60
CA ALA A 73 19.28 3.77 6.58
C ALA A 73 20.72 3.52 7.05
#